data_AF-C6DKM9-F1
#
_entry.id   AF-C6DKM9-F1
#
_cell.length_a   1.000
_cell.length_b   1.000
_cell.length_c   1.000
_cell.angle_alpha   90.00
_cell.angle_beta   90.00
_cell.angle_gamma   90.00
#
_symmetry.space_group_name_H-M   'P 1'
#
loop_
_entity.id
_entity.type
_entity.pdbx_description
1 polymer ?
#
loop_
_entity_poly.entity_id
_entity_poly.type
_entity_poly.pdbx_seq_one_letter_code
_entity_poly.pdbx_strand_id
1 'polypeptide(L)'
;MARSTVDVPDDVQIWMGDGRYKEGFFTQLETDELAHGINEDVVRAISAKRNEPEWMLEFRLNAYKAWLEMEEPHWLKAHYEKLDYQDYSYYSAPSCGNCDDSCGSEPGAKQQSGITDVNNYLTSEVENAFNQLGVPVREGKKVAVDAIFDSVSVATTYRHELAEKGIIFCSFSEAIQDHPDLVRQYLGTVVPANDNFFAALNSAVASDGTFVYIPKGVRCPMELSTYFRINAAKTGQFERTILIADDDSYVSYIEGCSAPVRDTYQLHAAVVEVIINKNAEVKYSTVQNWFSGKDDAEGGILNFVTKRALCAGEHSKMSWTQSETGSAITWKYPSVILRGDYSVGEFFSVALTNGRQQADTGTKMIHIGKNTRSTIISKGISAGRSENTYRGLVKIMPSATNARNFTQCDSMLIGSECGAHTFPYVEVRNNTAQLEHEATTSKIGEDQLFYCLQRGISEDDAISMIVNGFCKDVFSELPLEFAVEAQKLLAISLEHSVG
;
A
#
# COMPACT_ATOMS: atom_id res chain seq x y z
N MET A 1 -6.28 32.16 5.46
CA MET A 1 -4.82 32.06 5.65
C MET A 1 -4.50 32.14 7.13
N ALA A 2 -4.50 31.00 7.82
CA ALA A 2 -3.93 30.89 9.15
C ALA A 2 -2.53 30.30 8.98
N ARG A 3 -1.47 31.04 9.34
CA ARG A 3 -0.10 30.53 9.34
C ARG A 3 0.02 29.51 10.46
N SER A 4 0.14 28.22 10.15
CA SER A 4 0.59 27.21 11.11
C SER A 4 2.13 27.19 11.09
N THR A 5 2.75 27.88 12.03
CA THR A 5 4.14 27.59 12.41
C THR A 5 4.11 26.33 13.26
N VAL A 6 4.33 25.17 12.63
CA VAL A 6 4.60 23.94 13.38
C VAL A 6 6.08 24.00 13.77
N ASP A 7 6.35 24.44 15.00
CA ASP A 7 7.67 24.28 15.62
C ASP A 7 8.00 22.78 15.61
N VAL A 8 9.14 22.41 14.99
CA VAL A 8 9.68 21.05 15.08
C VAL A 8 10.18 20.88 16.51
N PRO A 9 9.56 20.02 17.34
CA PRO A 9 9.97 19.90 18.72
C PRO A 9 11.34 19.18 18.84
N ASP A 10 12.12 19.54 19.85
CA ASP A 10 13.53 19.15 20.06
C ASP A 10 13.76 17.61 20.11
N ASP A 11 12.70 16.83 20.27
CA ASP A 11 12.66 15.36 20.33
C ASP A 11 12.69 14.67 18.96
N VAL A 12 12.34 15.37 17.87
CA VAL A 12 12.48 14.87 16.47
C VAL A 12 13.96 14.79 16.05
N GLN A 13 14.81 15.66 16.61
CA GLN A 13 16.25 15.65 16.34
C GLN A 13 16.96 14.41 16.90
N ILE A 14 16.40 13.75 17.93
CA ILE A 14 17.02 12.57 18.56
C ILE A 14 16.84 11.32 17.68
N TRP A 15 15.65 11.12 17.09
CA TRP A 15 15.39 10.00 16.17
C TRP A 15 16.13 10.12 14.84
N MET A 16 16.31 11.36 14.34
CA MET A 16 17.14 11.65 13.17
C MET A 16 18.64 11.63 13.48
N GLY A 17 19.04 11.96 14.71
CA GLY A 17 20.44 12.04 15.17
C GLY A 17 21.05 10.68 15.54
N ASP A 18 20.26 9.74 16.06
CA ASP A 18 20.69 8.38 16.43
C ASP A 18 20.63 7.37 15.27
N GLY A 19 20.14 7.76 14.09
CA GLY A 19 20.10 6.89 12.90
C GLY A 19 19.00 5.83 12.87
N ARG A 20 18.03 5.86 13.80
CA ARG A 20 16.98 4.85 13.98
C ARG A 20 15.91 4.84 12.89
N TYR A 21 15.66 5.96 12.22
CA TYR A 21 14.75 6.05 11.06
C TYR A 21 15.18 7.19 10.13
N LYS A 22 15.82 6.85 9.00
CA LYS A 22 16.48 7.81 8.09
C LYS A 22 15.49 8.62 7.26
N GLU A 23 14.32 8.03 6.99
CA GLU A 23 13.26 8.60 6.16
C GLU A 23 12.35 9.56 6.96
N GLY A 24 12.64 9.80 8.23
CA GLY A 24 11.82 10.54 9.19
C GLY A 24 11.70 12.05 8.99
N PHE A 25 12.37 12.61 7.99
CA PHE A 25 12.51 14.06 7.84
C PHE A 25 11.22 14.73 7.35
N PHE A 26 10.92 15.90 7.92
CA PHE A 26 9.79 16.75 7.56
C PHE A 26 10.21 17.81 6.54
N THR A 27 9.40 18.02 5.50
CA THR A 27 9.60 19.11 4.53
C THR A 27 8.58 20.21 4.77
N GLN A 28 9.04 21.42 5.10
CA GLN A 28 8.16 22.56 5.32
C GLN A 28 7.74 23.15 3.97
N LEU A 29 6.44 23.07 3.67
CA LEU A 29 5.80 23.58 2.44
C LEU A 29 4.50 24.31 2.82
N GLU A 30 4.09 25.30 2.02
CA GLU A 30 2.73 25.83 2.12
C GLU A 30 1.76 24.75 1.60
N THR A 31 0.76 24.39 2.39
CA THR A 31 -0.24 23.35 2.06
C THR A 31 -1.64 23.96 1.99
N ASP A 32 -2.40 23.57 0.97
CA ASP A 32 -3.82 23.87 0.84
C ASP A 32 -4.62 22.71 1.42
N GLU A 33 -5.20 22.93 2.60
CA GLU A 33 -5.90 21.95 3.41
C GLU A 33 -7.40 22.26 3.49
N LEU A 34 -8.23 21.23 3.36
CA LEU A 34 -9.65 21.37 3.67
C LEU A 34 -9.87 21.46 5.18
N ALA A 35 -11.02 22.01 5.57
CA ALA A 35 -11.42 22.07 6.97
C ALA A 35 -11.49 20.65 7.57
N HIS A 36 -11.16 20.55 8.85
CA HIS A 36 -11.18 19.28 9.58
C HIS A 36 -12.59 18.69 9.61
N GLY A 37 -12.62 17.37 9.50
CA GLY A 37 -13.81 16.55 9.60
C GLY A 37 -14.42 16.16 8.26
N ILE A 38 -15.38 15.24 8.35
CA ILE A 38 -16.02 14.62 7.19
C ILE A 38 -17.53 14.85 7.23
N ASN A 39 -18.00 15.58 6.23
CA ASN A 39 -19.41 15.81 5.97
C ASN A 39 -19.67 15.79 4.45
N GLU A 40 -20.94 15.90 4.05
CA GLU A 40 -21.32 15.89 2.64
C GLU A 40 -20.68 17.06 1.86
N ASP A 41 -20.54 18.23 2.50
CA ASP A 41 -19.95 19.42 1.87
C ASP A 41 -18.45 19.24 1.58
N VAL A 42 -17.72 18.56 2.47
CA VAL A 42 -16.30 18.21 2.27
C VAL A 42 -16.16 17.25 1.09
N VAL A 43 -17.01 16.23 0.99
CA VAL A 43 -17.01 15.31 -0.17
C VAL A 43 -17.28 16.05 -1.47
N ARG A 44 -18.25 16.98 -1.46
CA ARG A 44 -18.55 17.84 -2.63
C ARG A 44 -17.39 18.79 -2.95
N ALA A 45 -16.72 19.34 -1.94
CA ALA A 45 -15.56 20.21 -2.12
C ALA A 45 -14.36 19.47 -2.73
N ILE A 46 -14.07 18.25 -2.27
CA ILE A 46 -13.03 17.38 -2.84
C ILE A 46 -13.30 17.13 -4.33
N SER A 47 -14.55 16.79 -4.66
CA SER A 47 -14.97 16.51 -6.03
C SER A 47 -14.94 17.75 -6.94
N ALA A 48 -15.41 18.90 -6.43
CA ALA A 48 -15.42 20.17 -7.15
C ALA A 48 -14.01 20.71 -7.43
N LYS A 49 -13.10 20.60 -6.46
CA LYS A 49 -11.70 21.06 -6.60
C LYS A 49 -10.96 20.35 -7.73
N ARG A 50 -11.34 19.11 -8.03
CA ARG A 50 -10.75 18.28 -9.09
C ARG A 50 -11.53 18.30 -10.40
N ASN A 51 -12.62 19.08 -10.48
CA ASN A 51 -13.49 19.15 -11.63
C ASN A 51 -13.98 17.75 -12.08
N GLU A 52 -14.42 16.93 -11.13
CA GLU A 52 -14.84 15.56 -11.40
C GLU A 52 -16.21 15.50 -12.11
N PRO A 53 -16.45 14.48 -12.96
CA PRO A 53 -17.77 14.23 -13.53
C PRO A 53 -18.83 13.90 -12.47
N GLU A 54 -20.10 14.18 -12.78
CA GLU A 54 -21.24 13.97 -11.87
C GLU A 54 -21.36 12.52 -11.36
N TRP A 55 -21.04 11.52 -12.19
CA TRP A 55 -21.08 10.12 -11.78
C TRP A 55 -20.05 9.78 -10.69
N MET A 56 -18.91 10.47 -10.66
CA MET A 56 -17.88 10.27 -9.64
C MET A 56 -18.31 10.91 -8.32
N LEU A 57 -18.94 12.08 -8.38
CA LEU A 57 -19.55 12.71 -7.21
C LEU A 57 -20.65 11.81 -6.62
N GLU A 58 -21.50 11.20 -7.45
CA GLU A 58 -22.51 10.25 -6.98
C GLU A 58 -21.89 9.01 -6.32
N PHE A 59 -20.81 8.47 -6.89
CA PHE A 59 -20.04 7.37 -6.30
C PHE A 59 -19.54 7.72 -4.89
N ARG A 60 -18.94 8.91 -4.72
CA ARG A 60 -18.43 9.38 -3.42
C ARG A 60 -19.55 9.59 -2.40
N LEU A 61 -20.66 10.19 -2.81
CA LEU A 61 -21.81 10.43 -1.92
C LEU A 61 -22.46 9.13 -1.46
N ASN A 62 -22.57 8.14 -2.36
CA ASN A 62 -23.09 6.83 -2.00
C ASN A 62 -22.16 6.10 -1.02
N ALA A 63 -20.84 6.21 -1.21
CA ALA A 63 -19.84 5.69 -0.27
C ALA A 63 -19.99 6.34 1.12
N TYR A 64 -20.11 7.66 1.18
CA TYR A 64 -20.27 8.40 2.43
C TYR A 64 -21.57 8.03 3.17
N LYS A 65 -22.70 7.91 2.46
CA LYS A 65 -23.97 7.48 3.06
C LYS A 65 -23.89 6.07 3.61
N ALA A 66 -23.29 5.13 2.87
CA ALA A 66 -23.10 3.78 3.34
C ALA A 66 -22.19 3.72 4.57
N TRP A 67 -21.13 4.55 4.60
CA TRP A 67 -20.21 4.64 5.74
C TRP A 67 -20.91 5.12 7.02
N LEU A 68 -21.83 6.09 6.94
CA LEU A 68 -22.59 6.57 8.10
C LEU A 68 -23.49 5.49 8.74
N GLU A 69 -23.90 4.47 7.98
CA GLU A 69 -24.72 3.35 8.47
C GLU A 69 -23.86 2.19 9.04
N MET A 70 -22.54 2.23 8.84
CA MET A 70 -21.64 1.17 9.29
C MET A 70 -21.08 1.43 10.68
N GLU A 71 -20.83 0.36 11.42
CA GLU A 71 -20.07 0.40 12.67
C GLU A 71 -18.58 0.13 12.41
N GLU A 72 -17.71 0.83 13.14
CA GLU A 72 -16.25 0.59 13.07
C GLU A 72 -15.93 -0.83 13.57
N PRO A 73 -15.23 -1.66 12.77
CA PRO A 73 -14.94 -3.03 13.16
C PRO A 73 -13.78 -3.11 14.17
N HIS A 74 -14.04 -3.68 15.36
CA HIS A 74 -13.04 -3.89 16.42
C HIS A 74 -12.79 -5.38 16.75
N TRP A 75 -13.01 -6.29 15.80
CA TRP A 75 -12.73 -7.71 16.01
C TRP A 75 -11.24 -8.06 15.91
N LEU A 76 -10.43 -7.13 15.38
CA LEU A 76 -8.98 -7.19 15.36
C LEU A 76 -8.45 -7.35 16.79
N LYS A 77 -7.47 -8.24 17.00
CA LYS A 77 -6.77 -8.36 18.28
C LYS A 77 -5.71 -7.26 18.43
N ALA A 78 -6.13 -6.01 18.29
CA ALA A 78 -5.26 -4.87 18.48
C ALA A 78 -5.88 -3.82 19.40
N HIS A 79 -5.04 -3.21 20.21
CA HIS A 79 -5.41 -2.11 21.09
C HIS A 79 -4.90 -0.80 20.50
N TYR A 80 -5.83 0.10 20.18
CA TYR A 80 -5.58 1.52 19.86
C TYR A 80 -6.71 2.38 20.43
N GLU A 81 -6.40 3.64 20.67
CA GLU A 81 -7.42 4.63 21.03
C GLU A 81 -8.38 4.85 19.86
N LYS A 82 -9.66 5.06 20.16
CA LYS A 82 -10.65 5.34 19.12
C LYS A 82 -10.27 6.61 18.38
N LEU A 83 -10.26 6.51 17.05
CA LEU A 83 -9.96 7.64 16.19
C LEU A 83 -11.16 8.58 16.17
N ASP A 84 -10.90 9.88 16.33
CA ASP A 84 -11.90 10.89 16.04
C ASP A 84 -11.81 11.26 14.55
N TYR A 85 -12.67 10.66 13.73
CA TYR A 85 -12.75 10.96 12.30
C TYR A 85 -13.04 12.44 12.00
N GLN A 86 -13.55 13.22 12.96
CA GLN A 86 -13.77 14.66 12.77
C GLN A 86 -12.51 15.51 13.00
N ASP A 87 -11.44 14.94 13.58
CA ASP A 87 -10.16 15.64 13.82
C ASP A 87 -9.17 15.47 12.65
N TYR A 88 -9.51 14.71 11.61
CA TYR A 88 -8.66 14.52 10.44
C TYR A 88 -8.95 15.54 9.35
N SER A 89 -7.90 15.98 8.67
CA SER A 89 -8.03 16.58 7.34
C SER A 89 -7.98 15.48 6.28
N TYR A 90 -8.93 15.50 5.35
CA TYR A 90 -9.11 14.49 4.30
C TYR A 90 -8.53 14.91 2.95
N TYR A 91 -7.93 16.12 2.89
CA TYR A 91 -7.27 16.64 1.71
C TYR A 91 -6.15 17.60 2.12
N SER A 92 -4.94 17.37 1.62
CA SER A 92 -3.82 18.31 1.70
C SER A 92 -2.98 18.25 0.44
N ALA A 93 -2.77 19.38 -0.22
CA ALA A 93 -1.90 19.48 -1.39
C ALA A 93 -0.85 20.58 -1.19
N PRO A 94 0.40 20.40 -1.66
CA PRO A 94 1.38 21.48 -1.66
C PRO A 94 0.90 22.62 -2.56
N SER A 95 1.12 23.87 -2.12
CA SER A 95 0.80 25.08 -2.88
C SER A 95 1.56 25.05 -4.22
N CYS A 96 0.87 25.08 -5.35
CA CYS A 96 1.56 25.11 -6.64
C CYS A 96 2.02 26.54 -6.95
N GLY A 97 3.27 26.70 -7.40
CA GLY A 97 3.88 28.02 -7.61
C GLY A 97 3.32 28.82 -8.79
N ASN A 98 2.43 28.23 -9.58
CA ASN A 98 1.86 28.81 -10.82
C ASN A 98 0.32 28.78 -10.86
N CYS A 99 -0.36 28.36 -9.79
CA CYS A 99 -1.81 28.43 -9.75
C CYS A 99 -2.18 29.81 -9.23
N ASP A 100 -2.61 30.70 -10.15
CA ASP A 100 -3.13 32.00 -9.77
C ASP A 100 -4.26 31.83 -8.73
N ASP A 101 -4.12 32.50 -7.58
CA ASP A 101 -5.11 32.63 -6.49
C ASP A 101 -6.39 33.39 -6.90
N SER A 102 -6.72 33.42 -8.20
CA SER A 102 -7.87 34.17 -8.73
C SER A 102 -8.96 33.27 -9.30
N CYS A 103 -9.50 32.38 -8.47
CA CYS A 103 -10.89 31.93 -8.63
C CYS A 103 -11.87 33.03 -8.19
N GLY A 104 -11.73 34.22 -8.80
CA GLY A 104 -12.77 35.23 -8.85
C GLY A 104 -13.59 34.99 -10.11
N SER A 105 -14.84 34.61 -9.95
CA SER A 105 -15.77 34.34 -11.05
C SER A 105 -16.03 35.62 -11.85
N GLU A 106 -15.53 35.70 -13.08
CA GLU A 106 -16.09 36.60 -14.09
C GLU A 106 -16.43 35.81 -15.39
N PRO A 107 -17.70 35.85 -15.85
CA PRO A 107 -18.09 35.15 -17.06
C PRO A 107 -17.67 35.96 -18.30
N GLY A 108 -16.65 35.51 -19.03
CA GLY A 108 -16.36 36.05 -20.37
C GLY A 108 -14.93 36.01 -20.89
N ALA A 109 -13.94 35.49 -20.15
CA ALA A 109 -12.57 35.45 -20.65
C ALA A 109 -12.33 34.24 -21.58
N LYS A 110 -12.06 34.51 -22.86
CA LYS A 110 -11.63 33.51 -23.85
C LYS A 110 -10.22 33.01 -23.50
N GLN A 111 -10.07 31.74 -23.15
CA GLN A 111 -8.77 31.07 -23.06
C GLN A 111 -8.08 31.07 -24.42
N GLN A 112 -6.90 31.68 -24.51
CA GLN A 112 -6.02 31.55 -25.66
C GLN A 112 -5.30 30.21 -25.59
N SER A 113 -5.45 29.44 -26.66
CA SER A 113 -4.81 28.15 -26.90
C SER A 113 -3.30 28.31 -27.13
N GLY A 114 -2.49 27.74 -26.24
CA GLY A 114 -1.05 27.57 -26.46
C GLY A 114 -0.31 27.11 -25.21
N ILE A 115 0.14 25.84 -25.22
CA ILE A 115 0.93 25.14 -24.19
C ILE A 115 0.12 24.80 -22.93
N THR A 116 -0.16 23.52 -22.76
CA THR A 116 -0.84 22.93 -21.60
C THR A 116 -0.07 23.22 -20.31
N ASP A 117 -0.60 24.13 -19.48
CA ASP A 117 -0.20 24.32 -18.09
C ASP A 117 -0.43 23.01 -17.32
N VAL A 118 0.63 22.23 -17.18
CA VAL A 118 0.66 21.14 -16.19
C VAL A 118 0.91 21.81 -14.84
N ASN A 119 -0.03 21.69 -13.91
CA ASN A 119 0.13 22.18 -12.54
C ASN A 119 1.44 21.64 -11.95
N ASN A 120 2.45 22.51 -11.85
CA ASN A 120 3.79 22.10 -11.48
C ASN A 120 3.92 22.03 -9.95
N TYR A 121 3.50 20.91 -9.37
CA TYR A 121 3.69 20.62 -7.94
C TYR A 121 5.14 20.24 -7.60
N LEU A 122 6.00 20.08 -8.63
CA LEU A 122 7.42 19.72 -8.47
C LEU A 122 8.23 20.97 -8.11
N THR A 123 8.13 21.39 -6.85
CA THR A 123 9.00 22.42 -6.27
C THR A 123 10.39 21.86 -5.97
N SER A 124 11.38 22.74 -5.82
CA SER A 124 12.78 22.33 -5.56
C SER A 124 12.91 21.56 -4.24
N GLU A 125 12.05 21.87 -3.27
CA GLU A 125 11.93 21.23 -1.97
C GLU A 125 11.42 19.79 -2.09
N VAL A 126 10.38 19.56 -2.91
CA VAL A 126 9.84 18.20 -3.14
C VAL A 126 10.84 17.34 -3.91
N GLU A 127 11.54 17.91 -4.89
CA GLU A 127 12.61 17.20 -5.61
C GLU A 127 13.76 16.80 -4.67
N ASN A 128 14.19 17.70 -3.77
CA ASN A 128 15.19 17.38 -2.75
C ASN A 128 14.73 16.28 -1.79
N ALA A 129 13.45 16.29 -1.43
CA ALA A 129 12.85 15.29 -0.56
C ALA A 129 12.87 13.88 -1.19
N PHE A 130 12.55 13.74 -2.47
CA PHE A 130 12.65 12.44 -3.16
C PHE A 130 14.11 12.02 -3.45
N ASN A 131 15.01 12.97 -3.72
CA ASN A 131 16.44 12.68 -3.86
C ASN A 131 17.04 12.10 -2.57
N GLN A 132 16.64 12.62 -1.40
CA GLN A 132 17.06 12.08 -0.11
C GLN A 132 16.51 10.67 0.15
N LEU A 133 15.34 10.34 -0.39
CA LEU A 133 14.76 8.99 -0.35
C LEU A 133 15.37 8.05 -1.41
N GLY A 134 16.26 8.53 -2.27
CA GLY A 134 16.86 7.74 -3.34
C GLY A 134 15.89 7.40 -4.48
N VAL A 135 14.74 8.07 -4.56
CA VAL A 135 13.73 7.87 -5.61
C VAL A 135 14.03 8.82 -6.77
N PRO A 136 14.38 8.31 -7.97
CA PRO A 136 14.69 9.16 -9.11
C PRO A 136 13.41 9.82 -9.64
N VAL A 137 13.29 11.13 -9.45
CA VAL A 137 12.17 11.94 -10.00
C VAL A 137 12.43 12.33 -11.46
N ARG A 138 13.66 12.15 -11.96
CA ARG A 138 14.06 12.40 -13.34
C ARG A 138 14.51 11.10 -14.02
N GLU A 139 14.30 11.02 -15.33
CA GLU A 139 14.62 9.84 -16.15
C GLU A 139 16.11 9.48 -16.06
N GLY A 140 16.40 8.22 -15.74
CA GLY A 140 17.78 7.77 -15.51
C GLY A 140 17.92 6.28 -15.18
N LYS A 141 16.89 5.67 -14.59
CA LYS A 141 16.76 4.21 -14.41
C LYS A 141 15.64 3.67 -15.30
N LYS A 142 15.73 2.41 -15.75
CA LYS A 142 14.69 1.72 -16.55
C LYS A 142 13.45 1.31 -15.72
N VAL A 143 12.94 2.21 -14.89
CA VAL A 143 11.75 2.02 -14.06
C VAL A 143 10.90 3.27 -14.22
N ALA A 144 9.63 3.11 -14.58
CA ALA A 144 8.69 4.22 -14.63
C ALA A 144 8.19 4.51 -13.22
N VAL A 145 8.44 5.72 -12.73
CA VAL A 145 8.10 6.15 -11.36
C VAL A 145 6.98 7.19 -11.41
N ASP A 146 5.92 6.96 -10.62
CA ASP A 146 4.94 7.98 -10.21
C ASP A 146 5.20 8.34 -8.73
N ALA A 147 5.58 9.59 -8.49
CA ALA A 147 5.95 10.10 -7.18
C ALA A 147 4.77 10.88 -6.58
N ILE A 148 4.19 10.36 -5.50
CA ILE A 148 3.00 10.93 -4.85
C ILE A 148 3.41 11.52 -3.51
N PHE A 149 3.03 12.78 -3.29
CA PHE A 149 3.32 13.55 -2.09
C PHE A 149 2.02 14.08 -1.49
N ASP A 150 1.71 13.65 -0.27
CA ASP A 150 0.43 13.91 0.41
C ASP A 150 -0.80 13.49 -0.41
N SER A 151 -1.53 14.45 -1.01
CA SER A 151 -2.74 14.21 -1.81
C SER A 151 -2.61 14.54 -3.32
N VAL A 152 -1.39 14.56 -3.88
CA VAL A 152 -1.16 14.79 -5.31
C VAL A 152 0.00 13.98 -5.90
N SER A 153 -0.13 13.57 -7.16
CA SER A 153 1.02 13.11 -7.98
C SER A 153 1.84 14.33 -8.42
N VAL A 154 3.15 14.26 -8.16
CA VAL A 154 4.10 15.36 -8.41
C VAL A 154 4.94 15.12 -9.66
N ALA A 155 5.20 13.86 -10.01
CA ALA A 155 5.96 13.52 -11.21
C ALA A 155 5.64 12.12 -11.70
N THR A 156 5.41 11.97 -13.00
CA THR A 156 5.34 10.68 -13.68
C THR A 156 6.40 10.62 -14.78
N THR A 157 7.32 9.67 -14.70
CA THR A 157 8.41 9.47 -15.68
C THR A 157 8.02 8.48 -16.79
N TYR A 158 8.69 8.54 -17.96
CA TYR A 158 8.48 7.62 -19.09
C TYR A 158 7.06 7.60 -19.72
N ARG A 159 6.25 8.65 -19.49
CA ARG A 159 4.87 8.74 -20.01
C ARG A 159 4.78 8.57 -21.54
N HIS A 160 5.72 9.16 -22.29
CA HIS A 160 5.73 9.06 -23.76
C HIS A 160 6.02 7.64 -24.26
N GLU A 161 7.04 6.96 -23.70
CA GLU A 161 7.40 5.60 -24.08
C GLU A 161 6.30 4.57 -23.75
N LEU A 162 5.59 4.76 -22.64
CA LEU A 162 4.45 3.94 -22.25
C LEU A 162 3.24 4.18 -23.16
N ALA A 163 2.95 5.45 -23.47
CA ALA A 163 1.85 5.84 -24.34
C ALA A 163 2.02 5.31 -25.79
N GLU A 164 3.25 5.24 -26.31
CA GLU A 164 3.55 4.62 -27.62
C GLU A 164 3.10 3.15 -27.70
N LYS A 165 3.07 2.44 -26.57
CA LYS A 165 2.60 1.06 -26.46
C LYS A 165 1.15 0.93 -26.04
N GLY A 166 0.44 2.05 -25.89
CA GLY A 166 -0.94 2.12 -25.41
C GLY A 166 -1.08 1.82 -23.91
N ILE A 167 0.02 1.80 -23.15
CA ILE A 167 -0.02 1.63 -21.70
C ILE A 167 -0.41 2.97 -21.08
N ILE A 168 -1.43 2.94 -20.21
CA ILE A 168 -1.84 4.11 -19.43
C ILE A 168 -1.24 3.93 -18.04
N PHE A 169 -0.40 4.89 -17.64
CA PHE A 169 0.17 4.99 -16.30
C PHE A 169 0.11 6.46 -15.89
N CYS A 170 -0.86 6.78 -15.04
CA CYS A 170 -1.10 8.14 -14.57
C CYS A 170 -1.77 8.14 -13.19
N SER A 171 -1.94 9.33 -12.62
CA SER A 171 -2.66 9.49 -11.36
C SER A 171 -4.15 9.15 -11.51
N PHE A 172 -4.79 8.78 -10.40
CA PHE A 172 -6.22 8.49 -10.39
C PHE A 172 -7.07 9.70 -10.83
N SER A 173 -6.66 10.91 -10.45
CA SER A 173 -7.32 12.15 -10.87
C SER A 173 -7.22 12.40 -12.37
N GLU A 174 -6.04 12.20 -12.97
CA GLU A 174 -5.86 12.30 -14.43
C GLU A 174 -6.68 11.26 -15.18
N ALA A 175 -6.74 10.02 -14.67
CA ALA A 175 -7.51 8.97 -15.31
C ALA A 175 -9.02 9.28 -15.35
N ILE A 176 -9.56 9.94 -14.33
CA ILE A 176 -10.97 10.36 -14.31
C ILE A 176 -11.25 11.42 -15.39
N GLN A 177 -10.30 12.32 -15.65
CA GLN A 177 -10.46 13.39 -16.64
C GLN A 177 -10.21 12.90 -18.07
N ASP A 178 -9.10 12.17 -18.29
CA ASP A 178 -8.65 11.76 -19.62
C ASP A 178 -9.32 10.45 -20.10
N HIS A 179 -9.70 9.58 -19.16
CA HIS A 179 -10.25 8.24 -19.45
C HIS A 179 -11.52 7.90 -18.62
N PRO A 180 -12.54 8.79 -18.56
CA PRO A 180 -13.69 8.65 -17.67
C PRO A 180 -14.47 7.35 -17.88
N ASP A 181 -14.66 6.93 -19.13
CA ASP A 181 -15.42 5.71 -19.47
C ASP A 181 -14.73 4.45 -18.95
N LEU A 182 -13.40 4.40 -19.05
CA LEU A 182 -12.60 3.26 -18.62
C LEU A 182 -12.57 3.17 -17.08
N VAL A 183 -12.34 4.30 -16.40
CA VAL A 183 -12.39 4.35 -14.93
C VAL A 183 -13.77 3.95 -14.43
N ARG A 184 -14.84 4.52 -15.01
CA ARG A 184 -16.23 4.21 -14.61
C ARG A 184 -16.59 2.75 -14.78
N GLN A 185 -16.04 2.07 -15.79
CA GLN A 185 -16.29 0.64 -16.01
C GLN A 185 -15.69 -0.24 -14.91
N TYR A 186 -14.51 0.12 -14.37
CA TYR A 186 -13.77 -0.74 -13.45
C TYR A 186 -13.81 -0.30 -11.99
N LEU A 187 -14.00 0.98 -11.70
CA LEU A 187 -14.05 1.53 -10.34
C LEU A 187 -15.14 0.84 -9.51
N GLY A 188 -14.75 0.28 -8.36
CA GLY A 188 -15.68 -0.37 -7.44
C GLY A 188 -16.16 -1.75 -7.90
N THR A 189 -15.63 -2.29 -9.00
CA THR A 189 -16.01 -3.62 -9.51
C THR A 189 -15.46 -4.74 -8.62
N VAL A 190 -14.28 -4.54 -8.03
CA VAL A 190 -13.61 -5.55 -7.21
C VAL A 190 -13.76 -5.22 -5.73
N VAL A 191 -13.59 -3.95 -5.36
CA VAL A 191 -13.82 -3.43 -4.00
C VAL A 191 -14.93 -2.38 -4.07
N PRO A 192 -16.20 -2.78 -3.90
CA PRO A 192 -17.32 -1.84 -3.93
C PRO A 192 -17.18 -0.70 -2.94
N ALA A 193 -17.87 0.41 -3.21
CA ALA A 193 -17.90 1.59 -2.35
C ALA A 193 -18.42 1.33 -0.93
N ASN A 194 -19.07 0.20 -0.69
CA ASN A 194 -19.61 -0.23 0.61
C ASN A 194 -19.01 -1.56 1.08
N ASP A 195 -17.81 -1.95 0.60
CA ASP A 195 -17.20 -3.24 0.91
C ASP A 195 -16.96 -3.45 2.42
N ASN A 196 -16.42 -2.43 3.08
CA ASN A 196 -16.18 -2.39 4.52
C ASN A 196 -16.03 -0.93 4.99
N PHE A 197 -15.96 -0.73 6.30
CA PHE A 197 -15.90 0.61 6.92
C PHE A 197 -14.79 1.50 6.34
N PHE A 198 -13.55 1.02 6.29
CA PHE A 198 -12.42 1.81 5.78
C PHE A 198 -12.42 1.95 4.26
N ALA A 199 -12.90 0.94 3.53
CA ALA A 199 -13.07 1.04 2.08
C ALA A 199 -14.16 2.05 1.69
N ALA A 200 -15.24 2.17 2.47
CA ALA A 200 -16.28 3.16 2.24
C ALA A 200 -15.79 4.58 2.54
N LEU A 201 -15.04 4.75 3.63
CA LEU A 201 -14.36 6.02 3.94
C LEU A 201 -13.41 6.41 2.81
N ASN A 202 -12.56 5.47 2.36
CA ASN A 202 -11.67 5.68 1.21
C ASN A 202 -12.47 6.06 -0.04
N SER A 203 -13.52 5.33 -0.42
CA SER A 203 -14.31 5.64 -1.62
C SER A 203 -14.98 7.03 -1.58
N ALA A 204 -15.28 7.58 -0.40
CA ALA A 204 -15.81 8.93 -0.28
C ALA A 204 -14.74 10.02 -0.49
N VAL A 205 -13.57 9.86 0.14
CA VAL A 205 -12.56 10.94 0.26
C VAL A 205 -11.31 10.75 -0.59
N ALA A 206 -11.12 9.55 -1.16
CA ALA A 206 -9.91 9.19 -1.89
C ALA A 206 -9.65 10.19 -3.01
N SER A 207 -8.51 10.83 -2.87
CA SER A 207 -8.08 11.98 -3.62
C SER A 207 -6.97 11.58 -4.62
N ASP A 208 -6.36 10.44 -4.32
CA ASP A 208 -5.04 10.03 -4.74
C ASP A 208 -5.04 8.59 -5.21
N GLY A 209 -3.91 8.19 -5.78
CA GLY A 209 -3.65 6.84 -6.20
C GLY A 209 -3.30 6.78 -7.67
N THR A 210 -3.25 5.56 -8.17
CA THR A 210 -2.65 5.28 -9.47
C THR A 210 -3.63 4.53 -10.35
N PHE A 211 -3.72 4.94 -11.61
CA PHE A 211 -4.44 4.20 -12.63
C PHE A 211 -3.46 3.57 -13.61
N VAL A 212 -3.58 2.25 -13.79
CA VAL A 212 -2.76 1.47 -14.69
C VAL A 212 -3.66 0.67 -15.63
N TYR A 213 -3.48 0.84 -16.94
CA TYR A 213 -4.12 0.01 -17.95
C TYR A 213 -3.07 -0.55 -18.91
N ILE A 214 -3.03 -1.87 -19.05
CA ILE A 214 -2.18 -2.57 -20.00
C ILE A 214 -3.05 -3.14 -21.12
N PRO A 215 -2.86 -2.69 -22.37
CA PRO A 215 -3.69 -3.12 -23.49
C PRO A 215 -3.39 -4.56 -23.90
N LYS A 216 -4.31 -5.12 -24.69
CA LYS A 216 -4.25 -6.49 -25.18
C LYS A 216 -2.94 -6.83 -25.90
N GLY A 217 -2.34 -7.96 -25.54
CA GLY A 217 -1.12 -8.49 -26.14
C GLY A 217 0.16 -7.73 -25.80
N VAL A 218 0.09 -6.76 -24.88
CA VAL A 218 1.26 -5.95 -24.49
C VAL A 218 1.88 -6.48 -23.21
N ARG A 219 3.17 -6.81 -23.31
CA ARG A 219 4.04 -7.02 -22.17
C ARG A 219 4.74 -5.70 -21.84
N CYS A 220 4.48 -5.16 -20.65
CA CYS A 220 5.10 -3.93 -20.19
C CYS A 220 6.63 -4.04 -20.29
N PRO A 221 7.32 -3.10 -20.96
CA PRO A 221 8.76 -3.22 -21.21
C PRO A 221 9.63 -2.96 -19.98
N MET A 222 9.06 -2.35 -18.95
CA MET A 222 9.72 -1.95 -17.72
C MET A 222 8.78 -2.17 -16.54
N GLU A 223 9.32 -2.10 -15.33
CA GLU A 223 8.51 -2.15 -14.11
C GLU A 223 7.89 -0.78 -13.87
N LEU A 224 6.62 -0.78 -13.46
CA LEU A 224 5.92 0.41 -13.02
C LEU A 224 6.10 0.51 -11.52
N SER A 225 6.50 1.67 -11.03
CA SER A 225 6.76 1.90 -9.61
C SER A 225 6.03 3.16 -9.18
N THR A 226 5.45 3.11 -8.00
CA THR A 226 4.79 4.25 -7.37
C THR A 226 5.36 4.41 -5.99
N TYR A 227 5.67 5.64 -5.61
CA TYR A 227 6.24 5.93 -4.31
C TYR A 227 5.40 6.97 -3.60
N PHE A 228 4.82 6.56 -2.49
CA PHE A 228 3.96 7.37 -1.65
C PHE A 228 4.74 7.95 -0.48
N ARG A 229 4.69 9.26 -0.31
CA ARG A 229 5.23 9.95 0.85
C ARG A 229 4.14 10.76 1.55
N ILE A 230 3.90 10.44 2.82
CA ILE A 230 3.09 11.27 3.72
C ILE A 230 4.00 12.38 4.24
N ASN A 231 3.59 13.64 4.28
CA ASN A 231 4.38 14.72 4.86
C ASN A 231 3.55 15.60 5.80
N ALA A 232 2.30 15.92 5.44
CA ALA A 232 1.40 16.72 6.26
C ALA A 232 0.99 16.00 7.57
N ALA A 233 0.80 16.78 8.65
CA ALA A 233 0.43 16.28 9.98
C ALA A 233 -1.10 16.15 10.09
N LYS A 234 -1.61 15.11 10.77
CA LYS A 234 -3.06 14.86 10.95
C LYS A 234 -3.89 14.73 9.66
N THR A 235 -3.24 14.53 8.52
CA THR A 235 -3.89 14.11 7.27
C THR A 235 -4.06 12.60 7.25
N GLY A 236 -5.28 12.13 6.99
CA GLY A 236 -5.49 10.72 6.62
C GLY A 236 -5.09 10.52 5.16
N GLN A 237 -4.29 9.49 4.86
CA GLN A 237 -3.95 9.15 3.47
C GLN A 237 -4.96 8.16 2.93
N PHE A 238 -5.68 8.58 1.90
CA PHE A 238 -6.67 7.77 1.20
C PHE A 238 -6.34 7.72 -0.28
N GLU A 239 -5.68 6.64 -0.67
CA GLU A 239 -5.33 6.39 -2.06
C GLU A 239 -6.15 5.24 -2.63
N ARG A 240 -6.40 5.29 -3.93
CA ARG A 240 -7.08 4.24 -4.67
C ARG A 240 -6.29 3.89 -5.92
N THR A 241 -5.77 2.67 -5.95
CA THR A 241 -5.05 2.15 -7.10
C THR A 241 -5.94 1.19 -7.89
N ILE A 242 -6.04 1.41 -9.20
CA ILE A 242 -6.76 0.53 -10.12
C ILE A 242 -5.79 0.06 -11.19
N LEU A 243 -5.56 -1.26 -11.25
CA LEU A 243 -4.71 -1.89 -12.25
C LEU A 243 -5.54 -2.85 -13.10
N ILE A 244 -5.58 -2.62 -14.40
CA ILE A 244 -6.25 -3.47 -15.38
C ILE A 244 -5.21 -4.05 -16.34
N ALA A 245 -5.16 -5.38 -16.39
CA ALA A 245 -4.37 -6.13 -17.34
C ALA A 245 -5.31 -6.81 -18.34
N ASP A 246 -5.36 -6.29 -19.57
CA ASP A 246 -6.22 -6.83 -20.63
C ASP A 246 -5.67 -8.16 -21.20
N ASP A 247 -6.38 -8.81 -22.11
CA ASP A 247 -6.03 -10.14 -22.62
C ASP A 247 -4.56 -10.23 -23.08
N ASP A 248 -3.88 -11.34 -22.77
CA ASP A 248 -2.50 -11.63 -23.18
C ASP A 248 -1.47 -10.55 -22.76
N SER A 249 -1.75 -9.81 -21.68
CA SER A 249 -0.89 -8.74 -21.17
C SER A 249 -0.03 -9.16 -19.97
N TYR A 250 1.03 -8.40 -19.70
CA TYR A 250 1.89 -8.60 -18.53
C TYR A 250 2.36 -7.28 -17.94
N VAL A 251 2.33 -7.17 -16.61
CA VAL A 251 2.89 -6.03 -15.89
C VAL A 251 3.48 -6.42 -14.54
N SER A 252 4.60 -5.78 -14.19
CA SER A 252 5.19 -5.77 -12.85
C SER A 252 4.98 -4.37 -12.28
N TYR A 253 4.20 -4.28 -11.21
CA TYR A 253 3.87 -3.05 -10.52
C TYR A 253 4.42 -3.08 -9.09
N ILE A 254 4.98 -1.96 -8.65
CA ILE A 254 5.68 -1.82 -7.39
C ILE A 254 5.13 -0.60 -6.65
N GLU A 255 4.83 -0.79 -5.39
CA GLU A 255 4.29 0.22 -4.49
C GLU A 255 5.26 0.38 -3.31
N GLY A 256 5.83 1.58 -3.18
CA GLY A 256 6.65 1.97 -2.04
C GLY A 256 5.92 3.00 -1.19
N CYS A 257 6.04 2.90 0.14
CA CYS A 257 5.52 3.94 1.04
C CYS A 257 6.53 4.30 2.15
N SER A 258 6.67 5.59 2.44
CA SER A 258 7.40 6.11 3.61
C SER A 258 6.67 7.30 4.26
N ALA A 259 6.94 7.55 5.54
CA ALA A 259 6.37 8.67 6.29
C ALA A 259 7.38 9.28 7.26
N PRO A 260 7.26 10.57 7.61
CA PRO A 260 8.04 11.22 8.66
C PRO A 260 7.65 10.73 10.06
N VAL A 261 8.55 10.97 11.01
CA VAL A 261 8.30 10.73 12.43
C VAL A 261 7.22 11.70 12.94
N ARG A 262 6.21 11.16 13.63
CA ARG A 262 5.10 11.95 14.20
C ARG A 262 4.63 11.37 15.53
N ASP A 263 4.10 12.26 16.37
CA ASP A 263 3.61 11.94 17.72
C ASP A 263 2.13 11.51 17.77
N THR A 264 1.37 11.71 16.70
CA THR A 264 -0.07 11.37 16.64
C THR A 264 -0.34 10.22 15.67
N TYR A 265 -1.43 9.47 15.89
CA TYR A 265 -1.84 8.41 14.97
C TYR A 265 -2.24 8.97 13.61
N GLN A 266 -1.58 8.48 12.57
CA GLN A 266 -1.92 8.75 11.18
C GLN A 266 -2.63 7.53 10.58
N LEU A 267 -3.80 7.74 9.99
CA LEU A 267 -4.55 6.69 9.31
C LEU A 267 -4.14 6.63 7.83
N HIS A 268 -3.61 5.47 7.43
CA HIS A 268 -3.39 5.12 6.04
C HIS A 268 -4.40 4.04 5.65
N ALA A 269 -5.38 4.42 4.83
CA ALA A 269 -6.45 3.53 4.38
C ALA A 269 -6.51 3.51 2.86
N ALA A 270 -5.69 2.65 2.25
CA ALA A 270 -5.63 2.45 0.81
C ALA A 270 -6.65 1.41 0.32
N VAL A 271 -7.10 1.59 -0.92
CA VAL A 271 -7.88 0.57 -1.65
C VAL A 271 -7.18 0.24 -2.95
N VAL A 272 -6.93 -1.05 -3.19
CA VAL A 272 -6.30 -1.53 -4.43
C VAL A 272 -7.23 -2.51 -5.13
N GLU A 273 -7.59 -2.18 -6.37
CA GLU A 273 -8.39 -3.01 -7.26
C GLU A 273 -7.52 -3.49 -8.43
N VAL A 274 -7.37 -4.80 -8.58
CA VAL A 274 -6.64 -5.39 -9.71
C VAL A 274 -7.58 -6.26 -10.52
N ILE A 275 -7.67 -6.04 -11.83
CA ILE A 275 -8.48 -6.83 -12.75
C ILE A 275 -7.56 -7.47 -13.78
N ILE A 276 -7.57 -8.81 -13.83
CA ILE A 276 -6.73 -9.59 -14.76
C ILE A 276 -7.63 -10.36 -15.74
N ASN A 277 -7.53 -10.02 -17.02
CA ASN A 277 -8.26 -10.66 -18.11
C ASN A 277 -7.54 -11.93 -18.61
N LYS A 278 -7.91 -12.44 -19.79
CA LYS A 278 -7.52 -13.78 -20.25
C LYS A 278 -6.02 -13.85 -20.52
N ASN A 279 -5.36 -14.93 -20.09
CA ASN A 279 -3.92 -15.16 -20.28
C ASN A 279 -3.01 -14.02 -19.76
N ALA A 280 -3.54 -13.09 -18.97
CA ALA A 280 -2.78 -11.95 -18.48
C ALA A 280 -2.11 -12.27 -17.14
N GLU A 281 -0.97 -11.64 -16.86
CA GLU A 281 -0.22 -11.84 -15.63
C GLU A 281 0.13 -10.50 -14.98
N VAL A 282 -0.21 -10.37 -13.70
CA VAL A 282 0.13 -9.20 -12.88
C VAL A 282 1.00 -9.65 -11.71
N LYS A 283 2.16 -8.99 -11.58
CA LYS A 283 2.99 -9.04 -10.38
C LYS A 283 2.84 -7.71 -9.64
N TYR A 284 2.42 -7.76 -8.39
CA TYR A 284 2.23 -6.59 -7.55
C TYR A 284 3.11 -6.72 -6.31
N SER A 285 4.11 -5.85 -6.22
CA SER A 285 5.06 -5.81 -5.13
C SER A 285 4.79 -4.61 -4.22
N THR A 286 4.84 -4.80 -2.91
CA THR A 286 4.69 -3.73 -1.92
C THR A 286 5.88 -3.73 -0.98
N VAL A 287 6.58 -2.61 -0.86
CA VAL A 287 7.67 -2.41 0.10
C VAL A 287 7.30 -1.22 0.98
N GLN A 288 6.96 -1.50 2.23
CA GLN A 288 6.52 -0.47 3.17
C GLN A 288 7.46 -0.39 4.37
N ASN A 289 7.90 0.83 4.68
CA ASN A 289 8.67 1.14 5.89
C ASN A 289 8.12 2.40 6.56
N TRP A 290 7.30 2.19 7.58
CA TRP A 290 6.61 3.24 8.32
C TRP A 290 7.29 3.58 9.65
N PHE A 291 6.86 4.67 10.27
CA PHE A 291 7.24 5.01 11.64
C PHE A 291 6.32 4.33 12.66
N SER A 292 6.93 3.62 13.62
CA SER A 292 6.25 2.73 14.58
C SER A 292 5.56 3.43 15.74
N GLY A 293 5.75 4.74 15.91
CA GLY A 293 5.40 5.47 17.12
C GLY A 293 6.53 5.46 18.16
N LYS A 294 6.37 6.23 19.24
CA LYS A 294 7.30 6.28 20.37
C LYS A 294 7.22 4.95 21.17
N ASP A 295 8.30 4.59 21.89
CA ASP A 295 8.46 3.31 22.61
C ASP A 295 7.31 2.99 23.61
N ASP A 296 6.56 4.00 24.05
CA ASP A 296 5.40 3.90 24.96
C ASP A 296 4.03 3.74 24.26
N ALA A 297 3.99 3.37 22.98
CA ALA A 297 2.77 3.16 22.18
C ALA A 297 1.93 4.41 21.87
N GLU A 298 2.52 5.60 21.94
CA GLU A 298 1.90 6.84 21.46
C GLU A 298 2.32 7.14 20.01
N GLY A 299 1.33 7.32 19.14
CA GLY A 299 1.51 7.67 17.73
C GLY A 299 1.88 6.49 16.82
N GLY A 300 2.33 6.83 15.61
CA GLY A 300 2.64 5.86 14.55
C GLY A 300 1.49 5.68 13.54
N ILE A 301 1.69 4.76 12.60
CA ILE A 301 0.78 4.61 11.45
C ILE A 301 -0.18 3.44 11.65
N LEU A 302 -1.47 3.71 11.41
CA LEU A 302 -2.53 2.71 11.32
C LEU A 302 -2.73 2.38 9.84
N ASN A 303 -2.34 1.17 9.45
CA ASN A 303 -2.28 0.72 8.06
C ASN A 303 -3.45 -0.24 7.77
N PHE A 304 -4.60 0.32 7.39
CA PHE A 304 -5.88 -0.39 7.21
C PHE A 304 -6.24 -0.46 5.73
N VAL A 305 -5.68 -1.45 5.02
CA VAL A 305 -5.73 -1.48 3.56
C VAL A 305 -6.59 -2.63 3.04
N THR A 306 -7.43 -2.31 2.05
CA THR A 306 -8.21 -3.30 1.31
C THR A 306 -7.62 -3.49 -0.08
N LYS A 307 -6.81 -4.55 -0.28
CA LYS A 307 -6.32 -4.96 -1.61
C LYS A 307 -7.08 -6.18 -2.10
N ARG A 308 -7.56 -6.15 -3.34
CA ARG A 308 -8.24 -7.29 -3.95
C ARG A 308 -7.99 -7.36 -5.45
N ALA A 309 -7.63 -8.56 -5.89
CA ALA A 309 -7.45 -8.91 -7.29
C ALA A 309 -8.59 -9.82 -7.76
N LEU A 310 -9.09 -9.55 -8.95
CA LEU A 310 -10.03 -10.38 -9.68
C LEU A 310 -9.33 -10.98 -10.89
N CYS A 311 -9.03 -12.27 -10.78
CA CYS A 311 -8.65 -13.13 -11.90
C CYS A 311 -9.92 -13.46 -12.71
N ALA A 312 -10.35 -12.51 -13.54
CA ALA A 312 -11.58 -12.59 -14.31
C ALA A 312 -11.45 -13.55 -15.50
N GLY A 313 -10.31 -13.50 -16.19
CA GLY A 313 -10.06 -14.27 -17.40
C GLY A 313 -9.54 -15.68 -17.16
N GLU A 314 -9.76 -16.56 -18.13
CA GLU A 314 -9.13 -17.89 -18.16
C GLU A 314 -7.61 -17.75 -18.21
N HIS A 315 -6.87 -18.62 -17.51
CA HIS A 315 -5.41 -18.59 -17.40
C HIS A 315 -4.82 -17.28 -16.84
N SER A 316 -5.63 -16.41 -16.23
CA SER A 316 -5.12 -15.20 -15.59
C SER A 316 -4.24 -15.55 -14.38
N LYS A 317 -3.15 -14.82 -14.18
CA LYS A 317 -2.25 -14.99 -13.03
C LYS A 317 -2.11 -13.70 -12.23
N MET A 318 -2.24 -13.81 -10.92
CA MET A 318 -1.96 -12.75 -9.96
C MET A 318 -0.89 -13.19 -8.98
N SER A 319 0.09 -12.33 -8.72
CA SER A 319 1.10 -12.54 -7.69
C SER A 319 1.22 -11.31 -6.81
N TRP A 320 0.90 -11.47 -5.53
CA TRP A 320 1.13 -10.47 -4.48
C TRP A 320 2.45 -10.77 -3.79
N THR A 321 3.34 -9.79 -3.72
CA THR A 321 4.60 -9.88 -2.97
C THR A 321 4.70 -8.69 -2.05
N GLN A 322 4.93 -8.90 -0.75
CA GLN A 322 4.99 -7.80 0.20
C GLN A 322 6.08 -7.97 1.26
N SER A 323 6.71 -6.85 1.60
CA SER A 323 7.60 -6.69 2.74
C SER A 323 7.10 -5.52 3.58
N GLU A 324 6.66 -5.82 4.80
CA GLU A 324 5.96 -4.88 5.67
C GLU A 324 6.71 -4.70 6.99
N THR A 325 7.08 -3.45 7.27
CA THR A 325 7.74 -3.05 8.52
C THR A 325 7.23 -1.67 8.95
N GLY A 326 7.20 -1.44 10.27
CA GLY A 326 7.19 -0.08 10.80
C GLY A 326 5.83 0.53 11.15
N SER A 327 4.69 -0.12 10.85
CA SER A 327 3.38 0.40 11.29
C SER A 327 3.13 0.11 12.78
N ALA A 328 2.40 0.99 13.46
CA ALA A 328 1.93 0.73 14.83
C ALA A 328 0.89 -0.40 14.83
N ILE A 329 -0.08 -0.30 13.92
CA ILE A 329 -1.05 -1.36 13.66
C ILE A 329 -1.16 -1.62 12.16
N THR A 330 -1.03 -2.88 11.77
CA THR A 330 -1.26 -3.33 10.40
C THR A 330 -2.48 -4.22 10.31
N TRP A 331 -3.42 -3.87 9.43
CA TRP A 331 -4.59 -4.67 9.15
C TRP A 331 -4.81 -4.85 7.65
N LYS A 332 -4.41 -6.02 7.13
CA LYS A 332 -4.36 -6.25 5.68
C LYS A 332 -4.66 -7.68 5.29
N TYR A 333 -5.55 -7.84 4.29
CA TYR A 333 -5.82 -9.14 3.67
C TYR A 333 -5.88 -9.06 2.14
N PRO A 334 -4.73 -8.87 1.44
CA PRO A 334 -4.69 -8.98 -0.01
C PRO A 334 -5.38 -10.25 -0.48
N SER A 335 -6.40 -10.08 -1.31
CA SER A 335 -7.31 -11.17 -1.69
C SER A 335 -7.19 -11.44 -3.19
N VAL A 336 -7.34 -12.70 -3.59
CA VAL A 336 -7.44 -13.10 -5.01
C VAL A 336 -8.73 -13.88 -5.23
N ILE A 337 -9.58 -13.37 -6.12
CA ILE A 337 -10.77 -14.05 -6.60
C ILE A 337 -10.43 -14.76 -7.91
N LEU A 338 -10.28 -16.08 -7.85
CA LEU A 338 -9.94 -16.97 -8.96
C LEU A 338 -11.22 -17.38 -9.70
N ARG A 339 -11.75 -16.46 -10.52
CA ARG A 339 -13.01 -16.65 -11.27
C ARG A 339 -12.80 -17.44 -12.56
N GLY A 340 -11.77 -17.10 -13.33
CA GLY A 340 -11.45 -17.78 -14.58
C GLY A 340 -10.99 -19.22 -14.38
N ASP A 341 -11.27 -20.08 -15.34
CA ASP A 341 -10.71 -21.43 -15.36
C ASP A 341 -9.17 -21.34 -15.51
N TYR A 342 -8.45 -22.26 -14.86
CA TYR A 342 -6.98 -22.31 -14.82
C TYR A 342 -6.29 -21.07 -14.24
N SER A 343 -7.01 -20.17 -13.58
CA SER A 343 -6.40 -18.99 -12.97
C SER A 343 -5.51 -19.35 -11.78
N VAL A 344 -4.44 -18.56 -11.59
CA VAL A 344 -3.42 -18.78 -10.56
C VAL A 344 -3.30 -17.56 -9.65
N GLY A 345 -3.32 -17.77 -8.33
CA GLY A 345 -3.13 -16.73 -7.32
C GLY A 345 -1.95 -17.04 -6.41
N GLU A 346 -0.98 -16.14 -6.33
CA GLU A 346 0.20 -16.29 -5.49
C GLU A 346 0.24 -15.16 -4.45
N PHE A 347 0.70 -15.47 -3.24
CA PHE A 347 0.88 -14.51 -2.16
C PHE A 347 2.16 -14.85 -1.40
N PHE A 348 3.08 -13.89 -1.36
CA PHE A 348 4.35 -13.96 -0.66
C PHE A 348 4.45 -12.76 0.30
N SER A 349 4.60 -13.01 1.59
CA SER A 349 4.60 -11.95 2.59
C SER A 349 5.69 -12.13 3.62
N VAL A 350 6.43 -11.05 3.89
CA VAL A 350 7.28 -10.87 5.06
C VAL A 350 6.68 -9.76 5.91
N ALA A 351 6.39 -10.06 7.17
CA ALA A 351 5.90 -9.08 8.13
C ALA A 351 6.79 -9.06 9.36
N LEU A 352 7.47 -7.94 9.63
CA LEU A 352 8.25 -7.72 10.83
C LEU A 352 7.48 -6.82 11.79
N THR A 353 7.41 -7.25 13.05
CA THR A 353 6.89 -6.45 14.15
C THR A 353 7.92 -6.40 15.28
N ASN A 354 8.11 -5.22 15.86
CA ASN A 354 9.02 -4.97 16.98
C ASN A 354 8.35 -4.04 18.01
N GLY A 355 8.90 -3.95 19.22
CA GLY A 355 8.44 -3.05 20.26
C GLY A 355 7.02 -3.44 20.68
N ARG A 356 6.05 -2.52 20.55
CA ARG A 356 4.62 -2.77 20.86
C ARG A 356 3.74 -2.81 19.61
N GLN A 357 4.34 -3.00 18.44
CA GLN A 357 3.60 -3.09 17.18
C GLN A 357 2.65 -4.29 17.17
N GLN A 358 1.53 -4.12 16.49
CA GLN A 358 0.49 -5.15 16.37
C GLN A 358 0.16 -5.36 14.88
N ALA A 359 0.26 -6.59 14.39
CA ALA A 359 -0.09 -6.89 13.00
C ALA A 359 -1.14 -8.02 12.96
N ASP A 360 -2.21 -7.82 12.19
CA ASP A 360 -3.08 -8.90 11.72
C ASP A 360 -3.11 -8.85 10.19
N THR A 361 -2.26 -9.68 9.60
CA THR A 361 -2.00 -9.73 8.17
C THR A 361 -2.29 -11.11 7.62
N GLY A 362 -2.58 -11.19 6.33
CA GLY A 362 -2.68 -12.47 5.66
C GLY A 362 -3.32 -12.32 4.30
N THR A 363 -4.01 -13.34 3.82
CA THR A 363 -4.55 -13.35 2.46
C THR A 363 -5.84 -14.14 2.37
N LYS A 364 -6.65 -13.85 1.34
CA LYS A 364 -7.85 -14.63 1.03
C LYS A 364 -7.78 -15.14 -0.41
N MET A 365 -7.71 -16.45 -0.58
CA MET A 365 -7.75 -17.11 -1.88
C MET A 365 -9.13 -17.73 -2.09
N ILE A 366 -9.89 -17.21 -3.06
CA ILE A 366 -11.27 -17.64 -3.34
C ILE A 366 -11.31 -18.34 -4.70
N HIS A 367 -11.38 -19.68 -4.68
CA HIS A 367 -11.43 -20.53 -5.86
C HIS A 367 -12.87 -20.68 -6.36
N ILE A 368 -13.12 -20.23 -7.59
CA ILE A 368 -14.43 -20.32 -8.26
C ILE A 368 -14.32 -21.12 -9.57
N GLY A 369 -13.34 -20.79 -10.42
CA GLY A 369 -13.08 -21.47 -11.69
C GLY A 369 -12.49 -22.89 -11.50
N LYS A 370 -12.52 -23.68 -12.58
CA LYS A 370 -11.96 -25.03 -12.62
C LYS A 370 -10.44 -24.99 -12.72
N ASN A 371 -9.77 -26.01 -12.19
CA ASN A 371 -8.31 -26.19 -12.23
C ASN A 371 -7.52 -24.99 -11.69
N THR A 372 -8.13 -24.20 -10.81
CA THR A 372 -7.51 -23.02 -10.21
C THR A 372 -6.43 -23.42 -9.21
N ARG A 373 -5.37 -22.62 -9.12
CA ARG A 373 -4.23 -22.88 -8.22
C ARG A 373 -3.96 -21.68 -7.34
N SER A 374 -3.60 -21.93 -6.09
CA SER A 374 -3.07 -20.88 -5.23
C SER A 374 -1.88 -21.34 -4.39
N THR A 375 -0.96 -20.40 -4.18
CA THR A 375 0.23 -20.58 -3.35
C THR A 375 0.28 -19.44 -2.35
N ILE A 376 0.43 -19.76 -1.08
CA ILE A 376 0.53 -18.79 0.01
C ILE A 376 1.79 -19.10 0.78
N ILE A 377 2.74 -18.17 0.83
CA ILE A 377 3.94 -18.26 1.67
C ILE A 377 3.98 -17.00 2.53
N SER A 378 3.83 -17.19 3.84
CA SER A 378 3.89 -16.10 4.82
C SER A 378 5.01 -16.36 5.82
N LYS A 379 5.87 -15.37 5.99
CA LYS A 379 6.99 -15.35 6.94
C LYS A 379 6.75 -14.20 7.94
N GLY A 380 6.27 -14.53 9.13
CA GLY A 380 6.06 -13.56 10.21
C GLY A 380 7.28 -13.52 11.12
N ILE A 381 7.75 -12.32 11.48
CA ILE A 381 8.81 -12.12 12.47
C ILE A 381 8.24 -11.24 13.58
N SER A 382 8.44 -11.66 14.83
CA SER A 382 7.96 -10.94 16.01
C SER A 382 9.11 -10.78 17.01
N ALA A 383 9.35 -9.54 17.43
CA ALA A 383 10.44 -9.13 18.31
C ALA A 383 9.94 -8.17 19.40
N GLY A 384 10.73 -8.01 20.47
CA GLY A 384 10.36 -7.15 21.60
C GLY A 384 9.11 -7.65 22.33
N ARG A 385 8.07 -6.82 22.38
CA ARG A 385 6.75 -7.08 22.99
C ARG A 385 5.62 -7.09 21.94
N SER A 386 5.99 -7.33 20.68
CA SER A 386 5.07 -7.18 19.56
C SER A 386 4.15 -8.39 19.44
N GLU A 387 3.03 -8.18 18.75
CA GLU A 387 2.07 -9.24 18.45
C GLU A 387 1.89 -9.34 16.94
N ASN A 388 2.33 -10.47 16.35
CA ASN A 388 2.20 -10.74 14.92
C ASN A 388 1.19 -11.85 14.69
N THR A 389 0.08 -11.54 14.03
CA THR A 389 -0.99 -12.47 13.71
C THR A 389 -1.07 -12.69 12.21
N TYR A 390 -0.86 -13.92 11.76
CA TYR A 390 -1.27 -14.37 10.44
C TYR A 390 -2.73 -14.81 10.46
N ARG A 391 -3.54 -14.31 9.52
CA ARG A 391 -4.92 -14.76 9.29
C ARG A 391 -5.20 -14.94 7.80
N GLY A 392 -5.35 -16.20 7.40
CA GLY A 392 -5.59 -16.57 6.01
C GLY A 392 -6.95 -17.22 5.80
N LEU A 393 -7.54 -17.05 4.61
CA LEU A 393 -8.73 -17.80 4.18
C LEU A 393 -8.45 -18.47 2.83
N VAL A 394 -8.64 -19.78 2.76
CA VAL A 394 -8.73 -20.50 1.49
C VAL A 394 -10.14 -21.04 1.34
N LYS A 395 -10.87 -20.54 0.34
CA LYS A 395 -12.26 -20.88 0.09
C LYS A 395 -12.41 -21.53 -1.28
N ILE A 396 -12.90 -22.76 -1.31
CA ILE A 396 -13.13 -23.52 -2.54
C ILE A 396 -14.63 -23.68 -2.76
N MET A 397 -15.14 -23.00 -3.79
CA MET A 397 -16.55 -23.03 -4.16
C MET A 397 -16.94 -24.35 -4.82
N PRO A 398 -18.24 -24.73 -4.81
CA PRO A 398 -18.70 -25.96 -5.45
C PRO A 398 -18.34 -26.07 -6.94
N SER A 399 -18.23 -24.94 -7.65
CA SER A 399 -17.86 -24.90 -9.07
C SER A 399 -16.37 -25.18 -9.35
N ALA A 400 -15.50 -25.06 -8.35
CA ALA A 400 -14.06 -25.11 -8.51
C ALA A 400 -13.51 -26.55 -8.52
N THR A 401 -13.80 -27.28 -9.60
CA THR A 401 -13.29 -28.64 -9.81
C THR A 401 -11.76 -28.64 -9.96
N ASN A 402 -11.06 -29.60 -9.34
CA ASN A 402 -9.61 -29.75 -9.35
C ASN A 402 -8.84 -28.52 -8.82
N ALA A 403 -9.42 -27.76 -7.91
CA ALA A 403 -8.73 -26.66 -7.24
C ALA A 403 -7.53 -27.19 -6.43
N ARG A 404 -6.41 -26.47 -6.47
CA ARG A 404 -5.20 -26.79 -5.70
C ARG A 404 -4.76 -25.60 -4.86
N ASN A 405 -4.45 -25.82 -3.60
CA ASN A 405 -3.83 -24.82 -2.73
C ASN A 405 -2.66 -25.42 -1.96
N PHE A 406 -1.58 -24.66 -1.86
CA PHE A 406 -0.49 -24.90 -0.93
C PHE A 406 -0.29 -23.64 -0.08
N THR A 407 -0.33 -23.80 1.23
CA THR A 407 -0.16 -22.71 2.19
C THR A 407 0.95 -23.07 3.17
N GLN A 408 1.94 -22.19 3.30
CA GLN A 408 3.03 -22.29 4.26
C GLN A 408 3.07 -21.01 5.11
N CYS A 409 2.94 -21.16 6.42
CA CYS A 409 2.91 -20.05 7.37
C CYS A 409 4.00 -20.25 8.41
N ASP A 410 5.16 -19.64 8.20
CA ASP A 410 6.25 -19.72 9.15
C ASP A 410 6.32 -18.47 10.01
N SER A 411 6.52 -18.66 11.31
CA SER A 411 6.67 -17.57 12.28
C SER A 411 8.02 -17.69 12.97
N MET A 412 8.73 -16.59 13.15
CA MET A 412 9.98 -16.49 13.89
C MET A 412 9.80 -15.56 15.09
N LEU A 413 10.08 -16.08 16.29
CA LEU A 413 10.10 -15.28 17.51
C LEU A 413 11.54 -14.92 17.88
N ILE A 414 11.76 -13.63 18.18
CA ILE A 414 13.02 -13.06 18.64
C ILE A 414 12.78 -12.50 20.04
N GLY A 415 13.31 -13.18 21.06
CA GLY A 415 13.10 -12.83 22.46
C GLY A 415 12.12 -13.76 23.19
N SER A 416 11.57 -13.26 24.30
CA SER A 416 10.68 -14.04 25.19
C SER A 416 9.34 -13.35 25.50
N GLU A 417 9.18 -12.08 25.13
CA GLU A 417 7.99 -11.28 25.43
C GLU A 417 7.09 -11.03 24.20
N CYS A 418 7.50 -11.51 23.03
CA CYS A 418 6.77 -11.32 21.77
C CYS A 418 5.81 -12.50 21.48
N GLY A 419 4.81 -12.26 20.65
CA GLY A 419 3.77 -13.23 20.30
C GLY A 419 3.62 -13.40 18.79
N ALA A 420 3.54 -14.66 18.34
CA ALA A 420 3.22 -15.00 16.97
C ALA A 420 2.02 -15.94 16.92
N HIS A 421 0.95 -15.53 16.23
CA HIS A 421 -0.32 -16.25 16.14
C HIS A 421 -0.66 -16.60 14.70
N THR A 422 -1.21 -17.79 14.47
CA THR A 422 -1.61 -18.24 13.13
C THR A 422 -3.05 -18.73 13.16
N PHE A 423 -3.94 -18.03 12.46
CA PHE A 423 -5.37 -18.35 12.34
C PHE A 423 -5.76 -18.67 10.89
N PRO A 424 -5.51 -19.90 10.40
CA PRO A 424 -5.91 -20.30 9.07
C PRO A 424 -7.40 -20.69 9.02
N TYR A 425 -8.09 -20.29 7.96
CA TYR A 425 -9.47 -20.67 7.66
C TYR A 425 -9.50 -21.43 6.35
N VAL A 426 -10.10 -22.62 6.37
CA VAL A 426 -10.23 -23.47 5.19
C VAL A 426 -11.69 -23.86 5.02
N GLU A 427 -12.30 -23.40 3.93
CA GLU A 427 -13.69 -23.71 3.56
C GLU A 427 -13.72 -24.45 2.22
N VAL A 428 -13.90 -25.77 2.25
CA VAL A 428 -13.91 -26.60 1.03
C VAL A 428 -15.30 -27.14 0.76
N ARG A 429 -15.90 -26.75 -0.36
CA ARG A 429 -17.21 -27.23 -0.82
C ARG A 429 -17.15 -28.02 -2.13
N ASN A 430 -15.97 -28.55 -2.48
CA ASN A 430 -15.76 -29.38 -3.66
C ASN A 430 -14.88 -30.60 -3.30
N ASN A 431 -15.28 -31.80 -3.74
CA ASN A 431 -14.64 -33.08 -3.39
C ASN A 431 -13.41 -33.43 -4.24
N THR A 432 -13.12 -32.67 -5.30
CA THR A 432 -11.95 -32.86 -6.18
C THR A 432 -10.76 -31.98 -5.80
N ALA A 433 -10.92 -31.14 -4.78
CA ALA A 433 -9.91 -30.21 -4.34
C ALA A 433 -8.74 -30.90 -3.62
N GLN A 434 -7.54 -30.34 -3.79
CA GLN A 434 -6.35 -30.72 -3.03
C GLN A 434 -5.84 -29.48 -2.30
N LEU A 435 -5.74 -29.57 -0.97
CA LEU A 435 -5.29 -28.46 -0.15
C LEU A 435 -4.29 -28.96 0.89
N GLU A 436 -3.19 -28.22 1.02
CA GLU A 436 -2.14 -28.46 1.99
C GLU A 436 -1.88 -27.17 2.75
N HIS A 437 -1.81 -27.26 4.08
CA HIS A 437 -1.53 -26.14 4.96
C HIS A 437 -0.50 -26.58 6.00
N GLU A 438 0.67 -25.94 5.96
CA GLU A 438 1.75 -26.12 6.91
C GLU A 438 1.97 -24.82 7.68
N ALA A 439 2.20 -24.94 8.99
CA ALA A 439 2.57 -23.82 9.83
C ALA A 439 3.70 -24.22 10.78
N THR A 440 4.79 -23.45 10.76
CA THR A 440 5.99 -23.72 11.56
C THR A 440 6.29 -22.53 12.45
N THR A 441 6.68 -22.80 13.70
CA THR A 441 7.19 -21.78 14.59
C THR A 441 8.67 -22.04 14.86
N SER A 442 9.49 -21.02 14.58
CA SER A 442 10.93 -21.03 14.75
C SER A 442 11.31 -20.01 15.82
N LYS A 443 12.38 -20.32 16.57
CA LYS A 443 13.06 -19.36 17.44
C LYS A 443 14.52 -19.33 17.03
N ILE A 444 15.15 -18.17 17.08
CA ILE A 444 16.60 -18.09 16.91
C ILE A 444 17.25 -18.79 18.11
N GLY A 445 17.94 -19.90 17.84
CA GLY A 445 18.56 -20.71 18.89
C GLY A 445 19.83 -20.08 19.45
N GLU A 446 20.06 -20.19 20.75
CA GLU A 446 21.29 -19.73 21.41
C GLU A 446 22.54 -20.34 20.77
N ASP A 447 22.48 -21.62 20.36
CA ASP A 447 23.57 -22.31 19.67
C ASP A 447 23.90 -21.68 18.30
N GLN A 448 22.88 -21.23 17.55
CA GLN A 448 23.07 -20.60 16.25
C GLN A 448 23.74 -19.23 16.40
N LEU A 449 23.27 -18.43 17.37
CA LEU A 449 23.88 -17.14 17.71
C LEU A 449 25.31 -17.34 18.21
N PHE A 450 25.52 -18.24 19.18
CA PHE A 450 26.84 -18.54 19.73
C PHE A 450 27.81 -19.00 18.64
N TYR A 451 27.37 -19.83 17.70
CA TYR A 451 28.20 -20.24 16.57
C TYR A 451 28.64 -19.06 15.68
N CYS A 452 27.74 -18.12 15.40
CA CYS A 452 28.06 -16.91 14.61
C CYS A 452 29.03 -16.00 15.37
N LEU A 453 28.75 -15.74 16.66
CA LEU A 453 29.61 -14.96 17.54
C LEU A 453 31.02 -15.55 17.64
N GLN A 454 31.15 -16.87 17.77
CA GLN A 454 32.44 -17.57 17.80
C GLN A 454 33.23 -17.40 16.48
N ARG A 455 32.57 -17.05 15.38
CA ARG A 455 33.21 -16.76 14.09
C ARG A 455 33.52 -15.27 13.89
N GLY A 456 33.30 -14.43 14.92
CA GLY A 456 33.59 -13.00 14.89
C GLY A 456 32.50 -12.16 14.23
N ILE A 457 31.32 -12.73 13.99
CA ILE A 457 30.14 -12.01 13.51
C ILE A 457 29.48 -11.37 14.75
N SER A 458 29.04 -10.11 14.65
CA SER A 458 28.32 -9.46 15.74
C SER A 458 26.96 -10.14 16.00
N GLU A 459 26.34 -9.89 17.15
CA GLU A 459 25.02 -10.46 17.46
C GLU A 459 23.96 -9.96 16.46
N ASP A 460 23.97 -8.65 16.18
CA ASP A 460 23.04 -8.01 15.24
C ASP A 460 23.21 -8.54 13.81
N ASP A 461 24.46 -8.67 13.34
CA ASP A 461 24.75 -9.24 12.02
C ASP A 461 24.34 -10.71 11.93
N ALA A 462 24.50 -11.47 13.02
CA ALA A 462 24.09 -12.88 13.07
C ALA A 462 22.56 -13.02 12.98
N ILE A 463 21.82 -12.20 13.74
CA ILE A 463 20.36 -12.16 13.69
C ILE A 463 19.89 -11.78 12.29
N SER A 464 20.43 -10.68 11.74
CA SER A 464 20.12 -10.22 10.39
C SER A 464 20.38 -11.31 9.34
N MET A 465 21.50 -12.03 9.43
CA MET A 465 21.82 -13.13 8.53
C MET A 465 20.82 -14.28 8.62
N ILE A 466 20.45 -14.70 9.84
CA ILE A 466 19.50 -15.79 10.06
C ILE A 466 18.10 -15.41 9.56
N VAL A 467 17.64 -14.20 9.88
CA VAL A 467 16.33 -13.69 9.46
C VAL A 467 16.27 -13.53 7.94
N ASN A 468 17.33 -13.04 7.30
CA ASN A 468 17.40 -12.98 5.83
C ASN A 468 17.35 -14.38 5.20
N GLY A 469 18.00 -15.37 5.81
CA GLY A 469 17.90 -16.77 5.40
C GLY A 469 16.47 -17.32 5.52
N PHE A 470 15.75 -16.95 6.58
CA PHE A 470 14.35 -17.33 6.80
C PHE A 470 13.39 -16.71 5.78
N CYS A 471 13.62 -15.46 5.40
CA CYS A 471 12.82 -14.71 4.43
C CYS A 471 13.20 -14.95 2.96
N LYS A 472 14.23 -15.76 2.68
CA LYS A 472 14.81 -15.95 1.35
C LYS A 472 13.76 -16.29 0.28
N ASP A 473 12.82 -17.20 0.60
CA ASP A 473 11.80 -17.67 -0.35
C ASP A 473 10.85 -16.55 -0.79
N VAL A 474 10.63 -15.54 0.06
CA VAL A 474 9.80 -14.37 -0.28
C VAL A 474 10.64 -13.33 -1.02
N PHE A 475 11.87 -13.07 -0.57
CA PHE A 475 12.74 -12.10 -1.22
C PHE A 475 13.15 -12.51 -2.64
N SER A 476 13.17 -13.81 -2.97
CA SER A 476 13.39 -14.27 -4.34
C SER A 476 12.26 -13.92 -5.31
N GLU A 477 11.07 -13.62 -4.81
CA GLU A 477 9.90 -13.23 -5.62
C GLU A 477 9.81 -11.71 -5.82
N LEU A 478 10.60 -10.92 -5.09
CA LEU A 478 10.75 -9.49 -5.33
C LEU A 478 11.74 -9.21 -6.48
N PRO A 479 11.55 -8.12 -7.25
CA PRO A 479 12.57 -7.68 -8.19
C PRO A 479 13.88 -7.34 -7.45
N LEU A 480 15.02 -7.65 -8.08
CA LEU A 480 16.34 -7.65 -7.42
C LEU A 480 16.67 -6.33 -6.70
N GLU A 481 16.37 -5.19 -7.33
CA GLU A 481 16.64 -3.87 -6.75
C GLU A 481 15.88 -3.67 -5.43
N PHE A 482 14.62 -4.12 -5.38
CA PHE A 482 13.74 -3.97 -4.22
C PHE A 482 13.97 -5.06 -3.17
N ALA A 483 14.41 -6.25 -3.57
CA ALA A 483 14.82 -7.29 -2.62
C ALA A 483 16.01 -6.82 -1.76
N VAL A 484 16.99 -6.15 -2.38
CA VAL A 484 18.14 -5.56 -1.66
C VAL A 484 17.69 -4.45 -0.71
N GLU A 485 16.76 -3.60 -1.15
CA GLU A 485 16.24 -2.53 -0.30
C GLU A 485 15.45 -3.08 0.89
N ALA A 486 14.55 -4.04 0.66
CA ALA A 486 13.79 -4.71 1.71
C ALA A 486 14.72 -5.37 2.75
N GLN A 487 15.80 -6.03 2.31
CA GLN A 487 16.79 -6.64 3.21
C GLN A 487 17.52 -5.60 4.07
N LYS A 488 17.89 -4.45 3.50
CA LYS A 488 18.52 -3.36 4.26
C LYS A 488 17.58 -2.76 5.29
N LEU A 489 16.33 -2.50 4.91
CA LEU A 489 15.30 -1.96 5.81
C LEU A 489 15.00 -2.92 6.96
N LEU A 490 14.97 -4.23 6.66
CA LEU A 490 14.82 -5.26 7.67
C LEU A 490 15.99 -5.29 8.65
N ALA A 491 17.23 -5.19 8.13
CA ALA A 491 18.44 -5.19 8.96
C ALA A 491 18.47 -4.00 9.94
N ILE A 492 18.18 -2.79 9.46
CA ILE A 492 18.13 -1.58 10.30
C ILE A 492 17.06 -1.71 11.38
N SER A 493 15.90 -2.26 11.02
CA SER A 493 14.81 -2.44 11.99
C SER A 493 15.19 -3.44 13.09
N LEU A 494 15.96 -4.48 12.76
CA LEU A 494 16.40 -5.51 13.70
C LEU A 494 17.54 -5.06 14.63
N GLU A 495 18.44 -4.18 14.18
CA GLU A 495 19.61 -3.66 14.92
C GLU A 495 19.23 -2.91 16.21
N HIS A 496 17.96 -2.54 16.38
CA HIS A 496 17.41 -1.91 17.58
C HIS A 496 16.27 -2.70 18.23
N SER A 497 15.99 -3.92 17.76
CA SER A 497 14.87 -4.76 18.23
C SER A 497 15.25 -5.75 19.33
N VAL A 498 16.55 -5.97 19.56
CA VAL A 498 17.06 -6.99 20.47
C VAL A 498 17.82 -6.32 21.61
N GLY A 499 17.06 -5.96 22.65
CA GLY A 499 17.57 -5.28 23.86
C GLY A 499 16.46 -4.87 24.79
#